data_AF-A0A963CR04-F1
#
_entry.id   AF-A0A963CR04-F1
#
_cell.length_a   1.000
_cell.length_b   1.000
_cell.length_c   1.000
_cell.angle_alpha   90.00
_cell.angle_beta   90.00
_cell.angle_gamma   90.00
#
_symmetry.space_group_name_H-M   'P 1'
#
loop_
_entity.id
_entity.type
_entity.pdbx_description
1 polymer ?
#
loop_
_entity_poly.entity_id
_entity_poly.type
_entity_poly.pdbx_seq_one_letter_code
_entity_poly.pdbx_strand_id
1 'polypeptide(L)'
;MDTLPDRASMTPRPSPSHRAIGAIRHSLSALALLLGLGCSALFAAMVDTPDGGHYQGPLKHGRLHGQGVLRWDSGSHYEGGFEDGVMSGQGRLTLPDGSIHRGMFRNGALNGEGSIEAADGSTLSGWFRHGVLHGQGRYRGPDGEYVGSFRDGRRSGRGEWRGVDGSRYRGEHRHGLLHGIGRFESALGDIYEGHFEDAQFTGKGQLTYADGGRYEGDFINWLPHGAGRFSDADRVVFEGHFERGELVGPARIRFADGSEYRGDTVNWVASGRGSLKMASGDRYVGDFAEGRFHGQGVLTLATPQAGHSQLSGRWRYGELLDPVAERARLGAYEAQLYSEARRLQAQLERLARGDPSTIDMYLLTVAGDGTQEVFRRETEFVRGQFEQRFATRSRSVSLVNSRSTIGTQPIASLTALERALQAIAGRMDLDQDILFLYLSSHGSADHQLSLTQAHHDLPDLAASRLAEMLRRSGIRWRVVVVSACYSGGFIPALADAGTLVITAARHDRRSFGCADENDFTYFGRAFFHDALPDSRSFEEAFHKAERLIREREVALLSAHGEVSEQDFSLPQIAFPPEIRRHLASWWAGLAATRSSAMTTGH
;
A
#
# COMPACT_ATOMS: atom_id res chain seq x y z
N MET A 1 18.80 -55.41 -24.97
CA MET A 1 20.11 -55.05 -24.39
C MET A 1 19.81 -54.11 -23.24
N ASP A 2 19.36 -54.68 -22.11
CA ASP A 2 20.20 -55.11 -20.97
C ASP A 2 20.34 -53.91 -20.02
N THR A 3 20.00 -53.94 -18.72
CA THR A 3 19.81 -55.02 -17.75
C THR A 3 19.09 -54.46 -16.50
N LEU A 4 18.23 -55.28 -15.90
CA LEU A 4 17.81 -55.25 -14.48
C LEU A 4 18.85 -56.04 -13.63
N PRO A 5 18.91 -56.03 -12.27
CA PRO A 5 17.76 -56.32 -11.41
C PRO A 5 17.73 -55.75 -9.97
N ASP A 6 16.63 -56.15 -9.31
CA ASP A 6 16.09 -55.87 -7.98
C ASP A 6 16.49 -56.94 -6.92
N ARG A 7 16.09 -56.72 -5.64
CA ARG A 7 16.16 -57.54 -4.38
C ARG A 7 17.23 -57.10 -3.37
N ALA A 8 17.00 -57.05 -2.04
CA ALA A 8 16.24 -57.99 -1.20
C ALA A 8 15.78 -57.42 0.18
N SER A 9 14.80 -58.13 0.73
CA SER A 9 14.19 -58.14 2.06
C SER A 9 15.10 -58.62 3.23
N MET A 10 14.76 -58.25 4.48
CA MET A 10 14.56 -59.11 5.69
C MET A 10 14.99 -58.47 7.03
N THR A 11 14.04 -58.36 7.96
CA THR A 11 14.23 -58.43 9.44
C THR A 11 14.55 -59.88 9.86
N PRO A 12 15.24 -60.22 10.99
CA PRO A 12 14.69 -60.11 12.36
C PRO A 12 15.69 -59.96 13.56
N ARG A 13 15.12 -59.79 14.77
CA ARG A 13 15.64 -59.88 16.19
C ARG A 13 16.67 -61.02 16.46
N PRO A 14 17.46 -61.09 17.58
CA PRO A 14 17.05 -60.90 19.00
C PRO A 14 18.10 -60.43 20.07
N SER A 15 17.59 -60.26 21.31
CA SER A 15 18.19 -60.16 22.68
C SER A 15 19.11 -61.35 23.06
N PRO A 16 19.79 -61.51 24.25
CA PRO A 16 19.52 -60.94 25.61
C PRO A 16 20.76 -60.65 26.52
N SER A 17 20.58 -60.08 27.72
CA SER A 17 20.85 -60.72 29.05
C SER A 17 21.56 -59.68 29.97
N HIS A 18 21.50 -59.64 31.31
CA HIS A 18 21.10 -60.54 32.38
C HIS A 18 20.62 -59.74 33.62
N ARG A 19 19.54 -60.22 34.26
CA ARG A 19 19.23 -60.41 35.71
C ARG A 19 20.08 -59.71 36.80
N ALA A 20 19.63 -59.42 38.03
CA ALA A 20 18.34 -59.43 38.76
C ALA A 20 18.66 -59.11 40.26
N ILE A 21 17.59 -58.92 41.05
CA ILE A 21 17.45 -59.14 42.52
C ILE A 21 17.50 -57.89 43.42
N GLY A 22 16.39 -57.68 44.14
CA GLY A 22 16.30 -56.84 45.34
C GLY A 22 14.86 -56.46 45.71
N ALA A 23 14.12 -57.39 46.31
CA ALA A 23 12.73 -57.21 46.75
C ALA A 23 12.62 -56.83 48.25
N ILE A 24 11.74 -55.89 48.61
CA ILE A 24 11.09 -55.75 49.95
C ILE A 24 9.72 -55.05 49.70
N ARG A 25 8.60 -55.77 49.61
CA ARG A 25 7.58 -56.15 50.64
C ARG A 25 6.76 -55.01 51.28
N HIS A 26 5.45 -55.05 50.99
CA HIS A 26 4.21 -54.76 51.77
C HIS A 26 4.19 -53.56 52.75
N SER A 27 3.14 -52.74 52.80
CA SER A 27 1.86 -53.12 53.45
C SER A 27 0.73 -52.11 53.21
N LEU A 28 -0.48 -52.62 52.95
CA LEU A 28 -1.77 -51.97 53.19
C LEU A 28 -2.02 -51.90 54.70
N SER A 29 -2.51 -50.77 55.20
CA SER A 29 -3.33 -50.70 56.43
C SER A 29 -4.28 -49.52 56.36
N ALA A 30 -5.56 -49.81 56.18
CA ALA A 30 -6.65 -48.95 56.60
C ALA A 30 -6.67 -48.88 58.14
N LEU A 31 -6.91 -47.70 58.70
CA LEU A 31 -7.41 -47.58 60.07
C LEU A 31 -8.31 -46.36 60.17
N ALA A 32 -9.62 -46.63 60.18
CA ALA A 32 -10.60 -45.73 60.76
C ALA A 32 -10.48 -45.82 62.29
N LEU A 33 -10.39 -44.67 62.96
CA LEU A 33 -10.83 -44.55 64.35
C LEU A 33 -11.48 -43.17 64.53
N LEU A 34 -12.80 -43.19 64.67
CA LEU A 34 -13.58 -42.11 65.26
C LEU A 34 -13.11 -41.88 66.70
N LEU A 35 -12.95 -40.61 67.09
CA LEU A 35 -13.60 -39.98 68.25
C LEU A 35 -12.97 -38.61 68.53
N GLY A 36 -13.78 -37.58 68.32
CA GLY A 36 -13.45 -36.19 68.59
C GLY A 36 -14.61 -35.27 68.25
N LEU A 37 -15.81 -35.63 68.71
CA LEU A 37 -16.94 -34.71 68.82
C LEU A 37 -16.53 -33.58 69.76
N GLY A 38 -15.99 -32.52 69.16
CA GLY A 38 -15.83 -31.21 69.73
C GLY A 38 -16.45 -30.19 68.79
N CYS A 39 -17.69 -30.44 68.34
CA CYS A 39 -18.56 -29.40 67.81
C CYS A 39 -18.87 -28.46 68.98
N SER A 40 -17.91 -27.58 69.29
CA SER A 40 -18.24 -26.31 69.90
C SER A 40 -18.84 -25.51 68.76
N ALA A 41 -20.17 -25.52 68.66
CA ALA A 41 -20.88 -24.44 67.99
C ALA A 41 -20.52 -23.16 68.76
N LEU A 42 -19.37 -22.56 68.41
CA LEU A 42 -19.13 -21.15 68.66
C LEU A 42 -20.33 -20.47 68.01
N PHE A 43 -21.20 -19.91 68.84
CA PHE A 43 -22.23 -19.00 68.36
C PHE A 43 -21.48 -17.92 67.57
N ALA A 44 -21.49 -18.02 66.23
CA ALA A 44 -21.07 -16.93 65.39
C ALA A 44 -22.02 -15.79 65.72
N ALA A 45 -21.49 -14.70 66.29
CA ALA A 45 -22.31 -13.56 66.62
C ALA A 45 -22.87 -13.01 65.30
N MET A 46 -24.18 -12.79 65.26
CA MET A 46 -24.82 -11.98 64.23
C MET A 46 -24.92 -10.56 64.78
N VAL A 47 -24.24 -9.62 64.12
CA VAL A 47 -24.21 -8.21 64.53
C VAL A 47 -24.45 -7.33 63.33
N ASP A 48 -25.35 -6.37 63.50
CA ASP A 48 -25.53 -5.27 62.57
C ASP A 48 -24.45 -4.22 62.81
N THR A 49 -23.68 -3.88 61.78
CA THR A 49 -22.64 -2.88 61.83
C THR A 49 -23.23 -1.47 61.63
N PRO A 50 -22.59 -0.41 62.16
CA PRO A 50 -23.12 0.96 62.06
C PRO A 50 -23.31 1.48 60.63
N ASP A 51 -22.62 0.88 59.65
CA ASP A 51 -22.73 1.17 58.22
C ASP A 51 -23.81 0.31 57.51
N GLY A 52 -24.69 -0.37 58.26
CA GLY A 52 -25.80 -1.15 57.71
C GLY A 52 -25.38 -2.51 57.14
N GLY A 53 -24.26 -3.06 57.60
CA GLY A 53 -23.81 -4.39 57.26
C GLY A 53 -24.27 -5.44 58.29
N HIS A 54 -24.45 -6.67 57.85
CA HIS A 54 -24.75 -7.83 58.68
C HIS A 54 -23.51 -8.71 58.77
N TYR A 55 -22.88 -8.76 59.94
CA TYR A 55 -21.72 -9.60 60.20
C TYR A 55 -22.11 -10.93 60.85
N GLN A 56 -21.46 -12.00 60.40
CA GLN A 56 -21.48 -13.32 61.03
C GLN A 56 -20.05 -13.78 61.30
N GLY A 57 -19.65 -13.87 62.57
CA GLY A 57 -18.32 -14.33 62.96
C GLY A 57 -17.95 -14.04 64.42
N PRO A 58 -16.68 -14.25 64.81
CA PRO A 58 -16.19 -13.96 66.14
C PRO A 58 -16.11 -12.46 66.42
N LEU A 59 -16.27 -12.10 67.70
CA LEU A 59 -16.04 -10.74 68.19
C LEU A 59 -14.93 -10.74 69.24
N LYS A 60 -14.10 -9.70 69.24
CA LYS A 60 -13.12 -9.42 70.30
C LYS A 60 -13.35 -8.00 70.81
N HIS A 61 -13.68 -7.87 72.09
CA HIS A 61 -14.03 -6.59 72.73
C HIS A 61 -15.13 -5.80 71.96
N GLY A 62 -16.16 -6.50 71.46
CA GLY A 62 -17.26 -5.89 70.72
C GLY A 62 -16.93 -5.47 69.28
N ARG A 63 -15.74 -5.82 68.76
CA ARG A 63 -15.31 -5.55 67.38
C ARG A 63 -15.22 -6.83 66.56
N LEU A 64 -15.45 -6.72 65.25
CA LEU A 64 -15.29 -7.82 64.28
C LEU A 64 -13.87 -8.38 64.36
N HIS A 65 -13.73 -9.70 64.54
CA HIS A 65 -12.42 -10.32 64.70
C HIS A 65 -12.37 -11.77 64.20
N GLY A 66 -11.23 -12.19 63.67
CA GLY A 66 -11.06 -13.55 63.15
C GLY A 66 -11.79 -13.76 61.80
N GLN A 67 -12.07 -15.00 61.45
CA GLN A 67 -12.73 -15.34 60.17
C GLN A 67 -14.24 -15.09 60.27
N GLY A 68 -14.81 -14.33 59.32
CA GLY A 68 -16.23 -14.06 59.29
C GLY A 68 -16.74 -13.61 57.91
N VAL A 69 -18.03 -13.35 57.85
CA VAL A 69 -18.74 -12.88 56.65
C VAL A 69 -19.46 -11.58 56.99
N LEU A 70 -19.24 -10.53 56.20
CA LEU A 70 -19.93 -9.24 56.29
C LEU A 70 -20.71 -9.00 55.00
N ARG A 71 -22.02 -8.78 55.11
CA ARG A 71 -22.91 -8.53 53.96
C ARG A 71 -23.51 -7.14 54.10
N TRP A 72 -23.53 -6.34 53.05
CA TRP A 72 -24.17 -5.02 53.07
C TRP A 72 -25.45 -5.04 52.25
N ASP A 73 -26.42 -4.20 52.62
CA ASP A 73 -27.66 -4.00 51.85
C ASP A 73 -27.43 -3.49 50.42
N SER A 74 -26.26 -2.89 50.18
CA SER A 74 -25.82 -2.49 48.84
C SER A 74 -25.60 -3.66 47.88
N GLY A 75 -25.55 -4.90 48.39
CA GLY A 75 -25.21 -6.11 47.63
C GLY A 75 -23.74 -6.51 47.73
N SER A 76 -22.88 -5.66 48.31
CA SER A 76 -21.51 -6.04 48.63
C SER A 76 -21.47 -7.16 49.65
N HIS A 77 -20.48 -8.04 49.58
CA HIS A 77 -20.18 -8.97 50.67
C HIS A 77 -18.70 -9.31 50.75
N TYR A 78 -18.19 -9.42 51.98
CA TYR A 78 -16.83 -9.82 52.28
C TYR A 78 -16.81 -11.11 53.08
N GLU A 79 -15.96 -12.05 52.69
CA GLU A 79 -15.66 -13.27 53.41
C GLU A 79 -14.16 -13.34 53.67
N GLY A 80 -13.74 -13.37 54.93
CA GLY A 80 -12.32 -13.40 55.27
C GLY A 80 -12.02 -12.97 56.70
N GLY A 81 -10.77 -12.57 56.92
CA GLY A 81 -10.29 -12.15 58.23
C GLY A 81 -10.71 -10.72 58.61
N PHE A 82 -10.88 -10.53 59.91
CA PHE A 82 -11.14 -9.24 60.53
C PHE A 82 -10.18 -9.01 61.70
N GLU A 83 -9.70 -7.77 61.83
CA GLU A 83 -8.89 -7.32 62.95
C GLU A 83 -9.41 -5.96 63.41
N ASP A 84 -9.74 -5.83 64.70
CA ASP A 84 -10.28 -4.61 65.31
C ASP A 84 -11.41 -3.89 64.54
N GLY A 85 -12.26 -4.66 63.86
CA GLY A 85 -13.41 -4.14 63.11
C GLY A 85 -13.16 -3.91 61.62
N VAL A 86 -11.93 -4.10 61.11
CA VAL A 86 -11.60 -3.88 59.70
C VAL A 86 -11.23 -5.17 58.98
N MET A 87 -11.51 -5.25 57.67
CA MET A 87 -11.09 -6.38 56.83
C MET A 87 -9.56 -6.48 56.85
N SER A 88 -9.03 -7.65 57.21
CA SER A 88 -7.61 -7.91 57.43
C SER A 88 -7.26 -9.37 57.12
N GLY A 89 -6.05 -9.63 56.64
CA GLY A 89 -5.62 -10.98 56.27
C GLY A 89 -6.23 -11.46 54.95
N GLN A 90 -6.28 -12.77 54.74
CA GLN A 90 -6.85 -13.33 53.51
C GLN A 90 -8.37 -13.14 53.47
N GLY A 91 -8.89 -12.71 52.32
CA GLY A 91 -10.33 -12.60 52.12
C GLY A 91 -10.77 -12.41 50.67
N ARG A 92 -12.08 -12.30 50.50
CA ARG A 92 -12.78 -12.10 49.24
C ARG A 92 -13.89 -11.07 49.43
N LEU A 93 -13.76 -9.91 48.80
CA LEU A 93 -14.79 -8.88 48.67
C LEU A 93 -15.48 -9.04 47.31
N THR A 94 -16.79 -9.07 47.28
CA THR A 94 -17.60 -8.99 46.05
C THR A 94 -18.42 -7.71 46.11
N LEU A 95 -18.39 -6.93 45.04
CA LEU A 95 -19.04 -5.63 44.90
C LEU A 95 -20.41 -5.77 44.19
N PRO A 96 -21.28 -4.73 44.24
CA PRO A 96 -22.64 -4.80 43.70
C PRO A 96 -22.69 -4.95 42.17
N ASP A 97 -21.65 -4.48 41.48
CA ASP A 97 -21.48 -4.64 40.03
C ASP A 97 -21.04 -6.07 39.64
N GLY A 98 -20.79 -6.95 40.61
CA GLY A 98 -20.27 -8.29 40.40
C GLY A 98 -18.74 -8.39 40.44
N SER A 99 -18.01 -7.28 40.57
CA SER A 99 -16.55 -7.30 40.66
C SER A 99 -16.08 -8.02 41.92
N ILE A 100 -15.03 -8.82 41.81
CA ILE A 100 -14.51 -9.68 42.89
C ILE A 100 -13.05 -9.32 43.18
N HIS A 101 -12.75 -8.98 44.43
CA HIS A 101 -11.42 -8.69 44.94
C HIS A 101 -11.01 -9.80 45.92
N ARG A 102 -9.89 -10.49 45.66
CA ARG A 102 -9.39 -11.61 46.49
C ARG A 102 -7.93 -11.37 46.88
N GLY A 103 -7.54 -11.77 48.08
CA GLY A 103 -6.13 -11.76 48.50
C GLY A 103 -5.92 -11.20 49.89
N MET A 104 -4.73 -10.63 50.12
CA MET A 104 -4.37 -10.04 51.41
C MET A 104 -5.00 -8.66 51.58
N PHE A 105 -5.77 -8.48 52.64
CA PHE A 105 -6.36 -7.21 53.06
C PHE A 105 -5.59 -6.65 54.25
N ARG A 106 -5.44 -5.32 54.27
CA ARG A 106 -4.95 -4.57 55.42
C ARG A 106 -5.67 -3.23 55.48
N ASN A 107 -6.23 -2.90 56.63
CA ASN A 107 -7.01 -1.67 56.83
C ASN A 107 -8.16 -1.53 55.80
N GLY A 108 -8.88 -2.61 55.50
CA GLY A 108 -10.04 -2.57 54.61
C GLY A 108 -9.75 -2.63 53.11
N ALA A 109 -8.49 -2.59 52.68
CA ALA A 109 -8.12 -2.59 51.27
C ALA A 109 -7.13 -3.72 50.92
N LEU A 110 -7.09 -4.13 49.65
CA LEU A 110 -6.05 -5.04 49.16
C LEU A 110 -4.66 -4.44 49.41
N ASN A 111 -3.81 -5.20 50.10
CA ASN A 111 -2.47 -4.80 50.49
C ASN A 111 -1.59 -6.06 50.61
N GLY A 112 -0.74 -6.30 49.62
CA GLY A 112 -0.04 -7.56 49.41
C GLY A 112 -0.51 -8.28 48.15
N GLU A 113 -0.28 -9.59 48.09
CA GLU A 113 -0.68 -10.41 46.94
C GLU A 113 -2.21 -10.54 46.84
N GLY A 114 -2.75 -10.37 45.65
CA GLY A 114 -4.18 -10.53 45.39
C GLY A 114 -4.55 -10.51 43.91
N SER A 115 -5.85 -10.50 43.67
CA SER A 115 -6.47 -10.34 42.35
C SER A 115 -7.78 -9.56 42.40
N ILE A 116 -8.10 -8.90 41.30
CA ILE A 116 -9.37 -8.25 41.02
C ILE A 116 -9.89 -8.83 39.72
N GLU A 117 -11.15 -9.27 39.73
CA GLU A 117 -11.94 -9.67 38.56
C GLU A 117 -13.05 -8.64 38.44
N ALA A 118 -13.01 -7.83 37.39
CA ALA A 118 -14.00 -6.78 37.13
C ALA A 118 -15.27 -7.38 36.50
N ALA A 119 -16.37 -6.63 36.57
CA ALA A 119 -17.67 -7.05 36.01
C ALA A 119 -17.65 -7.38 34.51
N ASP A 120 -16.72 -6.78 33.74
CA ASP A 120 -16.51 -7.05 32.31
C ASP A 120 -15.67 -8.31 32.03
N GLY A 121 -15.23 -9.02 33.09
CA GLY A 121 -14.34 -10.18 33.01
C GLY A 121 -12.85 -9.83 32.95
N SER A 122 -12.48 -8.54 32.96
CA SER A 122 -11.08 -8.13 33.03
C SER A 122 -10.48 -8.54 34.37
N THR A 123 -9.24 -9.01 34.36
CA THR A 123 -8.54 -9.47 35.57
C THR A 123 -7.23 -8.72 35.78
N LEU A 124 -6.98 -8.37 37.04
CA LEU A 124 -5.73 -7.82 37.55
C LEU A 124 -5.22 -8.77 38.65
N SER A 125 -3.94 -9.12 38.64
CA SER A 125 -3.34 -9.90 39.72
C SER A 125 -1.91 -9.45 39.99
N GLY A 126 -1.46 -9.63 41.23
CA GLY A 126 -0.11 -9.23 41.64
C GLY A 126 -0.11 -8.56 42.99
N TRP A 127 0.83 -7.63 43.18
CA TRP A 127 1.01 -6.95 44.45
C TRP A 127 0.20 -5.65 44.50
N PHE A 128 -0.60 -5.49 45.55
CA PHE A 128 -1.46 -4.33 45.75
C PHE A 128 -0.95 -3.47 46.91
N ARG A 129 -1.07 -2.16 46.75
CA ARG A 129 -0.80 -1.19 47.81
C ARG A 129 -1.98 -0.22 47.91
N HIS A 130 -2.68 -0.26 49.05
CA HIS A 130 -3.88 0.55 49.29
C HIS A 130 -4.97 0.36 48.21
N GLY A 131 -5.23 -0.88 47.82
CA GLY A 131 -6.27 -1.22 46.84
C GLY A 131 -5.85 -1.06 45.37
N VAL A 132 -4.66 -0.52 45.10
CA VAL A 132 -4.17 -0.25 43.74
C VAL A 132 -3.01 -1.18 43.39
N LEU A 133 -3.01 -1.74 42.17
CA LEU A 133 -1.93 -2.59 41.69
C LEU A 133 -0.61 -1.80 41.63
N HIS A 134 0.44 -2.34 42.24
CA HIS A 134 1.73 -1.69 42.40
C HIS A 134 2.87 -2.72 42.44
N GLY A 135 3.96 -2.49 41.72
CA GLY A 135 5.03 -3.48 41.59
C GLY A 135 4.70 -4.52 40.51
N GLN A 136 5.06 -5.78 40.70
CA GLN A 136 4.82 -6.82 39.67
C GLN A 136 3.34 -7.22 39.64
N GLY A 137 2.80 -7.37 38.44
CA GLY A 137 1.45 -7.85 38.23
C GLY A 137 1.16 -8.32 36.81
N ARG A 138 -0.08 -8.75 36.62
CA ARG A 138 -0.67 -9.17 35.36
C ARG A 138 -2.01 -8.48 35.18
N TYR A 139 -2.27 -8.04 33.97
CA TYR A 139 -3.58 -7.60 33.49
C TYR A 139 -4.00 -8.49 32.33
N ARG A 140 -5.29 -8.85 32.27
CA ARG A 140 -5.91 -9.47 31.11
C ARG A 140 -7.29 -8.85 30.93
N GLY A 141 -7.57 -8.32 29.75
CA GLY A 141 -8.85 -7.68 29.44
C GLY A 141 -9.11 -7.59 27.94
N PRO A 142 -10.06 -6.77 27.51
CA PRO A 142 -10.46 -6.66 26.09
C PRO A 142 -9.33 -6.18 25.18
N ASP A 143 -8.38 -5.40 25.70
CA ASP A 143 -7.24 -4.87 24.94
C ASP A 143 -6.02 -5.81 24.91
N GLY A 144 -6.13 -6.99 25.54
CA GLY A 144 -5.09 -8.00 25.58
C GLY A 144 -4.54 -8.29 26.97
N GLU A 145 -3.30 -8.79 27.03
CA GLU A 145 -2.64 -9.21 28.25
C GLU A 145 -1.36 -8.38 28.48
N TYR A 146 -1.13 -7.98 29.73
CA TYR A 146 0.13 -7.35 30.15
C TYR A 146 0.70 -8.07 31.37
N VAL A 147 2.02 -8.29 31.36
CA VAL A 147 2.77 -8.84 32.49
C VAL A 147 3.96 -7.94 32.74
N GLY A 148 4.06 -7.37 33.94
CA GLY A 148 5.19 -6.54 34.27
C GLY A 148 4.93 -5.61 35.44
N SER A 149 5.62 -4.49 35.41
CA SER A 149 5.66 -3.54 36.50
C SER A 149 4.50 -2.52 36.40
N PHE A 150 3.89 -2.22 37.53
CA PHE A 150 2.81 -1.26 37.70
C PHE A 150 3.20 -0.19 38.71
N ARG A 151 2.77 1.05 38.45
CA ARG A 151 2.84 2.16 39.39
C ARG A 151 1.50 2.87 39.37
N ASP A 152 0.87 2.93 40.53
CA ASP A 152 -0.43 3.58 40.77
C ASP A 152 -1.50 3.13 39.75
N GLY A 153 -1.57 1.81 39.54
CA GLY A 153 -2.56 1.17 38.66
C GLY A 153 -2.23 1.25 37.17
N ARG A 154 -1.15 1.94 36.78
CA ARG A 154 -0.72 2.07 35.37
C ARG A 154 0.52 1.24 35.09
N ARG A 155 0.63 0.70 33.86
CA ARG A 155 1.85 0.05 33.37
C ARG A 155 3.02 1.02 33.45
N SER A 156 4.11 0.61 34.09
CA SER A 156 5.27 1.46 34.34
C SER A 156 6.52 0.63 34.57
N GLY A 157 7.65 0.99 33.96
CA GLY A 157 8.87 0.18 34.01
C GLY A 157 8.82 -0.97 33.00
N ARG A 158 9.58 -2.05 33.23
CA ARG A 158 9.67 -3.16 32.28
C ARG A 158 8.42 -4.04 32.30
N GLY A 159 7.97 -4.47 31.13
CA GLY A 159 6.92 -5.47 30.98
C GLY A 159 6.75 -5.98 29.55
N GLU A 160 5.84 -6.93 29.41
CA GLU A 160 5.38 -7.49 28.14
C GLU A 160 3.91 -7.21 27.96
N TRP A 161 3.53 -6.71 26.79
CA TRP A 161 2.15 -6.57 26.35
C TRP A 161 1.90 -7.48 25.14
N ARG A 162 0.73 -8.11 25.10
CA ARG A 162 0.24 -8.93 23.99
C ARG A 162 -1.16 -8.43 23.64
N GLY A 163 -1.31 -7.83 22.48
CA GLY A 163 -2.60 -7.38 21.96
C GLY A 163 -3.48 -8.54 21.51
N VAL A 164 -4.79 -8.30 21.47
CA VAL A 164 -5.76 -9.27 20.93
C VAL A 164 -5.61 -9.49 19.43
N ASP A 165 -5.03 -8.52 18.72
CA ASP A 165 -4.68 -8.58 17.30
C ASP A 165 -3.44 -9.46 17.02
N GLY A 166 -2.77 -9.95 18.07
CA GLY A 166 -1.54 -10.75 17.97
C GLY A 166 -0.25 -9.93 18.08
N SER A 167 -0.34 -8.59 18.09
CA SER A 167 0.80 -7.71 18.29
C SER A 167 1.43 -7.89 19.66
N ARG A 168 2.74 -7.63 19.78
CA ARG A 168 3.50 -7.87 21.00
C ARG A 168 4.45 -6.72 21.26
N TYR A 169 4.62 -6.39 22.53
CA TYR A 169 5.66 -5.48 22.96
C TYR A 169 6.39 -6.03 24.17
N ARG A 170 7.70 -5.91 24.18
CA ARG A 170 8.55 -6.13 25.35
C ARG A 170 9.46 -4.93 25.52
N GLY A 171 9.31 -4.19 26.60
CA GLY A 171 10.13 -3.00 26.82
C GLY A 171 9.70 -2.21 28.03
N GLU A 172 10.07 -0.94 28.03
CA GLU A 172 9.73 -0.02 29.10
C GLU A 172 8.36 0.63 28.86
N HIS A 173 7.68 0.92 29.96
CA HIS A 173 6.39 1.59 29.94
C HIS A 173 6.46 2.83 30.83
N ARG A 174 5.76 3.89 30.43
CA ARG A 174 5.60 5.10 31.23
C ARG A 174 4.16 5.59 31.12
N HIS A 175 3.51 5.77 32.27
CA HIS A 175 2.11 6.20 32.36
C HIS A 175 1.12 5.38 31.53
N GLY A 176 1.39 4.09 31.33
CA GLY A 176 0.53 3.22 30.53
C GLY A 176 0.90 3.14 29.05
N LEU A 177 1.85 3.92 28.54
CA LEU A 177 2.29 3.92 27.14
C LEU A 177 3.62 3.19 26.96
N LEU A 178 3.93 2.78 25.73
CA LEU A 178 5.25 2.25 25.37
C LEU A 178 6.28 3.38 25.45
N HIS A 179 7.43 3.12 26.06
CA HIS A 179 8.45 4.13 26.28
C HIS A 179 9.85 3.50 26.36
N GLY A 180 10.91 4.30 26.28
CA GLY A 180 12.28 3.83 26.48
C GLY A 180 12.70 2.81 25.44
N ILE A 181 13.57 1.86 25.80
CA ILE A 181 14.03 0.81 24.87
C ILE A 181 13.03 -0.35 24.88
N GLY A 182 12.63 -0.80 23.70
CA GLY A 182 11.76 -1.97 23.58
C GLY A 182 11.84 -2.67 22.22
N ARG A 183 11.16 -3.80 22.16
CA ARG A 183 10.89 -4.57 20.95
C ARG A 183 9.39 -4.65 20.73
N PHE A 184 8.91 -4.14 19.61
CA PHE A 184 7.53 -4.26 19.15
C PHE A 184 7.47 -5.23 17.97
N GLU A 185 6.47 -6.08 17.95
CA GLU A 185 6.14 -7.00 16.87
C GLU A 185 4.70 -6.71 16.46
N SER A 186 4.49 -6.29 15.22
CA SER A 186 3.16 -6.02 14.68
C SER A 186 2.39 -7.32 14.48
N ALA A 187 1.07 -7.23 14.34
CA ALA A 187 0.24 -8.38 13.98
C ALA A 187 0.61 -8.99 12.62
N LEU A 188 1.26 -8.20 11.74
CA LEU A 188 1.68 -8.60 10.40
C LEU A 188 3.10 -9.19 10.37
N GLY A 189 3.83 -9.18 11.50
CA GLY A 189 5.17 -9.76 11.61
C GLY A 189 6.33 -8.78 11.50
N ASP A 190 6.06 -7.48 11.36
CA ASP A 190 7.12 -6.46 11.42
C ASP A 190 7.68 -6.36 12.83
N ILE A 191 8.99 -6.25 12.94
CA ILE A 191 9.70 -6.22 14.22
C ILE A 191 10.49 -4.91 14.30
N TYR A 192 10.12 -4.05 15.24
CA TYR A 192 10.90 -2.88 15.59
C TYR A 192 11.64 -3.09 16.92
N GLU A 193 12.92 -2.78 16.93
CA GLU A 193 13.79 -2.79 18.11
C GLU A 193 14.48 -1.44 18.24
N GLY A 194 14.13 -0.64 19.24
CA GLY A 194 14.65 0.71 19.35
C GLY A 194 14.00 1.53 20.47
N HIS A 195 14.08 2.85 20.32
CA HIS A 195 13.54 3.79 21.29
C HIS A 195 12.06 4.14 21.02
N PHE A 196 11.31 4.26 22.11
CA PHE A 196 9.91 4.63 22.12
C PHE A 196 9.70 5.91 22.93
N GLU A 197 8.91 6.82 22.39
CA GLU A 197 8.40 7.98 23.11
C GLU A 197 6.90 8.10 22.87
N ASP A 198 6.11 8.13 23.94
CA ASP A 198 4.65 8.21 23.93
C ASP A 198 3.99 7.29 22.89
N ALA A 199 4.38 6.02 22.92
CA ALA A 199 3.95 4.95 22.03
C ALA A 199 4.46 5.01 20.57
N GLN A 200 5.36 5.93 20.20
CA GLN A 200 5.88 6.06 18.84
C GLN A 200 7.35 5.63 18.72
N PHE A 201 7.76 5.12 17.56
CA PHE A 201 9.19 4.89 17.28
C PHE A 201 9.92 6.23 17.17
N THR A 202 11.04 6.35 17.85
CA THR A 202 11.87 7.56 17.86
C THR A 202 13.35 7.19 17.98
N GLY A 203 14.25 8.12 17.66
CA GLY A 203 15.69 7.94 17.83
C GLY A 203 16.23 6.73 17.08
N LYS A 204 17.29 6.11 17.58
CA LYS A 204 17.92 4.95 16.93
C LYS A 204 17.07 3.69 17.07
N GLY A 205 16.92 2.96 15.97
CA GLY A 205 16.28 1.66 15.99
C GLY A 205 16.59 0.81 14.77
N GLN A 206 16.05 -0.40 14.81
CA GLN A 206 16.05 -1.35 13.71
C GLN A 206 14.59 -1.77 13.46
N LEU A 207 14.15 -1.70 12.21
CA LEU A 207 12.88 -2.23 11.75
C LEU A 207 13.14 -3.37 10.77
N THR A 208 12.70 -4.57 11.09
CA THR A 208 12.67 -5.71 10.19
C THR A 208 11.24 -5.88 9.71
N TYR A 209 11.02 -5.77 8.41
CA TYR A 209 9.71 -5.91 7.76
C TYR A 209 9.38 -7.40 7.56
N ALA A 210 8.10 -7.73 7.50
CA ALA A 210 7.63 -9.11 7.30
C ALA A 210 8.13 -9.74 5.99
N ASP A 211 8.37 -8.93 4.95
CA ASP A 211 8.92 -9.34 3.65
C ASP A 211 10.44 -9.66 3.69
N GLY A 212 11.09 -9.46 4.83
CA GLY A 212 12.53 -9.65 5.03
C GLY A 212 13.37 -8.37 4.84
N GLY A 213 12.75 -7.26 4.44
CA GLY A 213 13.39 -5.95 4.43
C GLY A 213 13.87 -5.55 5.82
N ARG A 214 14.91 -4.71 5.90
CA ARG A 214 15.49 -4.25 7.17
C ARG A 214 15.98 -2.82 7.07
N TYR A 215 15.48 -1.95 7.92
CA TYR A 215 16.01 -0.61 8.13
C TYR A 215 16.76 -0.53 9.47
N GLU A 216 17.88 0.18 9.49
CA GLU A 216 18.65 0.51 10.69
C GLU A 216 19.06 1.98 10.62
N GLY A 217 18.61 2.82 11.55
CA GLY A 217 18.82 4.26 11.47
C GLY A 217 18.03 5.05 12.51
N ASP A 218 17.84 6.34 12.26
CA ASP A 218 16.98 7.18 13.10
C ASP A 218 15.50 7.05 12.69
N PHE A 219 14.61 7.26 13.65
CA PHE A 219 13.17 7.26 13.47
C PHE A 219 12.57 8.52 14.05
N ILE A 220 11.53 9.03 13.39
CA ILE A 220 10.63 10.06 13.92
C ILE A 220 9.22 9.67 13.55
N ASN A 221 8.31 9.62 14.52
CA ASN A 221 6.89 9.33 14.32
C ASN A 221 6.68 8.07 13.46
N TRP A 222 7.29 6.95 13.84
CA TRP A 222 7.21 5.65 13.14
C TRP A 222 7.99 5.53 11.83
N LEU A 223 8.47 6.63 11.26
CA LEU A 223 9.10 6.63 9.94
C LEU A 223 10.64 6.69 10.04
N PRO A 224 11.35 5.98 9.16
CA PRO A 224 12.77 6.21 8.90
C PRO A 224 13.09 7.68 8.68
N HIS A 225 14.12 8.16 9.35
CA HIS A 225 14.57 9.55 9.29
C HIS A 225 16.09 9.63 9.46
N GLY A 226 16.70 10.73 9.01
CA GLY A 226 18.13 10.96 9.21
C GLY A 226 19.02 9.92 8.54
N ALA A 227 20.20 9.69 9.10
CA ALA A 227 21.15 8.73 8.54
C ALA A 227 20.71 7.29 8.83
N GLY A 228 20.61 6.47 7.77
CA GLY A 228 20.18 5.09 7.91
C GLY A 228 20.71 4.17 6.83
N ARG A 229 20.44 2.88 7.04
CA ARG A 229 20.72 1.79 6.12
C ARG A 229 19.46 0.96 5.95
N PHE A 230 18.92 0.91 4.74
CA PHE A 230 17.84 0.01 4.36
C PHE A 230 18.39 -1.13 3.51
N SER A 231 17.89 -2.34 3.71
CA SER A 231 18.05 -3.46 2.78
C SER A 231 16.69 -4.01 2.45
N ASP A 232 16.34 -4.13 1.18
CA ASP A 232 15.06 -4.73 0.76
C ASP A 232 15.14 -6.27 0.71
N ALA A 233 13.99 -6.90 0.40
CA ALA A 233 13.89 -8.35 0.26
C ALA A 233 14.79 -8.93 -0.86
N ASP A 234 15.07 -8.13 -1.89
CA ASP A 234 15.95 -8.46 -3.02
C ASP A 234 17.45 -8.29 -2.69
N ARG A 235 17.78 -7.96 -1.43
CA ARG A 235 19.14 -7.73 -0.92
C ARG A 235 19.82 -6.49 -1.53
N VAL A 236 19.06 -5.56 -2.12
CA VAL A 236 19.58 -4.25 -2.46
C VAL A 236 19.75 -3.46 -1.16
N VAL A 237 20.92 -2.85 -0.98
CA VAL A 237 21.28 -2.10 0.22
C VAL A 237 21.40 -0.62 -0.10
N PHE A 238 20.61 0.20 0.58
CA PHE A 238 20.59 1.65 0.49
C PHE A 238 21.18 2.23 1.77
N GLU A 239 22.21 3.07 1.64
CA GLU A 239 22.90 3.76 2.75
C GLU A 239 22.88 5.26 2.45
N GLY A 240 22.22 6.07 3.28
CA GLY A 240 22.07 7.49 3.02
C GLY A 240 21.20 8.23 4.03
N HIS A 241 20.66 9.37 3.63
CA HIS A 241 19.77 10.20 4.44
C HIS A 241 18.30 9.94 4.07
N PHE A 242 17.45 9.82 5.08
CA PHE A 242 16.04 9.51 4.96
C PHE A 242 15.18 10.67 5.46
N GLU A 243 14.16 11.04 4.70
CA GLU A 243 13.17 12.04 5.10
C GLU A 243 11.76 11.50 4.88
N ARG A 244 10.96 11.47 5.96
CA ARG A 244 9.59 10.91 5.96
C ARG A 244 9.52 9.50 5.35
N GLY A 245 10.53 8.67 5.60
CA GLY A 245 10.61 7.32 5.06
C GLY A 245 11.30 7.19 3.69
N GLU A 246 11.62 8.28 2.99
CA GLU A 246 12.19 8.22 1.64
C GLU A 246 13.70 8.49 1.65
N LEU A 247 14.46 7.75 0.84
CA LEU A 247 15.88 8.02 0.62
C LEU A 247 16.06 9.25 -0.28
N VAL A 248 16.77 10.25 0.23
CA VAL A 248 16.99 11.54 -0.46
C VAL A 248 18.44 12.01 -0.33
N GLY A 249 18.90 12.78 -1.32
CA GLY A 249 20.23 13.36 -1.32
C GLY A 249 21.34 12.30 -1.52
N PRO A 250 22.56 12.57 -1.04
CA PRO A 250 23.69 11.67 -1.25
C PRO A 250 23.46 10.30 -0.63
N ALA A 251 23.56 9.25 -1.44
CA ALA A 251 23.40 7.87 -1.01
C ALA A 251 24.40 6.93 -1.71
N ARG A 252 24.53 5.75 -1.11
CA ARG A 252 25.17 4.58 -1.70
C ARG A 252 24.15 3.47 -1.83
N ILE A 253 24.04 2.90 -3.04
CA ILE A 253 23.15 1.78 -3.32
C ILE A 253 24.01 0.60 -3.76
N ARG A 254 23.86 -0.56 -3.14
CA ARG A 254 24.52 -1.81 -3.56
C ARG A 254 23.44 -2.77 -4.03
N PHE A 255 23.54 -3.17 -5.29
CA PHE A 255 22.56 -4.03 -5.93
C PHE A 255 22.92 -5.51 -5.71
N ALA A 256 21.93 -6.39 -5.89
CA ALA A 256 22.08 -7.82 -5.67
C ALA A 256 23.11 -8.49 -6.59
N ASP A 257 23.31 -7.95 -7.80
CA ASP A 257 24.31 -8.39 -8.77
C ASP A 257 25.76 -7.99 -8.39
N GLY A 258 25.93 -7.19 -7.34
CA GLY A 258 27.21 -6.64 -6.90
C GLY A 258 27.54 -5.26 -7.47
N SER A 259 26.66 -4.68 -8.29
CA SER A 259 26.78 -3.29 -8.75
C SER A 259 26.69 -2.33 -7.55
N GLU A 260 27.41 -1.20 -7.62
CA GLU A 260 27.42 -0.18 -6.56
C GLU A 260 27.26 1.22 -7.17
N TYR A 261 26.21 1.92 -6.77
CA TYR A 261 25.98 3.33 -7.06
C TYR A 261 26.42 4.22 -5.89
N ARG A 262 26.96 5.39 -6.20
CA ARG A 262 27.20 6.49 -5.25
C ARG A 262 26.88 7.82 -5.91
N GLY A 263 26.01 8.61 -5.30
CA GLY A 263 25.63 9.91 -5.82
C GLY A 263 24.33 10.39 -5.19
N ASP A 264 23.74 11.42 -5.79
CA ASP A 264 22.49 11.98 -5.30
C ASP A 264 21.29 11.08 -5.65
N THR A 265 20.29 11.08 -4.77
CA THR A 265 19.07 10.30 -4.93
C THR A 265 17.85 11.17 -4.65
N VAL A 266 16.76 10.87 -5.34
CA VAL A 266 15.44 11.45 -5.07
C VAL A 266 14.46 10.30 -5.13
N ASN A 267 13.62 10.13 -4.11
CA ASN A 267 12.62 9.07 -4.04
C ASN A 267 13.21 7.70 -4.38
N TRP A 268 14.30 7.32 -3.70
CA TRP A 268 14.98 6.02 -3.86
C TRP A 268 15.75 5.78 -5.16
N VAL A 269 15.66 6.68 -6.15
CA VAL A 269 16.33 6.49 -7.45
C VAL A 269 17.54 7.41 -7.60
N ALA A 270 18.57 6.93 -8.29
CA ALA A 270 19.72 7.75 -8.66
C ALA A 270 19.27 8.94 -9.53
N SER A 271 19.67 10.15 -9.12
CA SER A 271 19.29 11.41 -9.77
C SER A 271 20.39 12.43 -9.56
N GLY A 272 20.70 13.25 -10.57
CA GLY A 272 21.82 14.18 -10.48
C GLY A 272 23.17 13.48 -10.62
N ARG A 273 24.23 14.01 -10.01
CA ARG A 273 25.58 13.48 -10.25
C ARG A 273 25.84 12.23 -9.44
N GLY A 274 26.45 11.23 -10.09
CA GLY A 274 26.86 10.02 -9.40
C GLY A 274 27.89 9.19 -10.15
N SER A 275 28.18 8.04 -9.58
CA SER A 275 29.00 7.00 -10.18
C SER A 275 28.35 5.64 -9.94
N LEU A 276 28.28 4.83 -10.99
CA LEU A 276 27.81 3.45 -10.93
C LEU A 276 28.96 2.54 -11.36
N LYS A 277 29.36 1.63 -10.48
CA LYS A 277 30.21 0.49 -10.83
C LYS A 277 29.30 -0.71 -11.04
N MET A 278 29.32 -1.28 -12.23
CA MET A 278 28.50 -2.44 -12.58
C MET A 278 29.21 -3.74 -12.19
N ALA A 279 28.43 -4.82 -12.05
CA ALA A 279 28.94 -6.17 -11.81
C ALA A 279 29.90 -6.66 -12.91
N SER A 280 29.72 -6.19 -14.15
CA SER A 280 30.64 -6.44 -15.29
C SER A 280 32.05 -5.84 -15.06
N GLY A 281 32.20 -4.94 -14.09
CA GLY A 281 33.38 -4.12 -13.88
C GLY A 281 33.33 -2.77 -14.59
N ASP A 282 32.34 -2.55 -15.48
CA ASP A 282 32.16 -1.28 -16.16
C ASP A 282 31.83 -0.19 -15.13
N ARG A 283 32.27 1.04 -15.41
CA ARG A 283 32.09 2.17 -14.50
C ARG A 283 31.58 3.38 -15.23
N TYR A 284 30.41 3.86 -14.84
CA TYR A 284 29.88 5.14 -15.28
C TYR A 284 30.14 6.22 -14.23
N VAL A 285 30.54 7.42 -14.68
CA VAL A 285 30.60 8.64 -13.88
C VAL A 285 29.95 9.75 -14.68
N GLY A 286 28.90 10.37 -14.14
CA GLY A 286 28.12 11.37 -14.86
C GLY A 286 26.82 11.73 -14.17
N ASP A 287 25.92 12.35 -14.93
CA ASP A 287 24.57 12.66 -14.45
C ASP A 287 23.66 11.42 -14.56
N PHE A 288 22.66 11.36 -13.69
CA PHE A 288 21.64 10.32 -13.62
C PHE A 288 20.27 10.98 -13.63
N ALA A 289 19.31 10.32 -14.27
CA ALA A 289 17.90 10.64 -14.19
C ALA A 289 17.12 9.32 -14.17
N GLU A 290 16.18 9.18 -13.23
CA GLU A 290 15.34 7.98 -13.07
C GLU A 290 16.16 6.68 -13.00
N GLY A 291 17.30 6.71 -12.28
CA GLY A 291 18.15 5.53 -12.15
C GLY A 291 19.06 5.22 -13.34
N ARG A 292 19.00 5.99 -14.43
CA ARG A 292 19.73 5.73 -15.68
C ARG A 292 20.76 6.80 -15.99
N PHE A 293 21.78 6.45 -16.78
CA PHE A 293 22.78 7.42 -17.28
C PHE A 293 22.08 8.53 -18.07
N HIS A 294 22.39 9.77 -17.73
CA HIS A 294 21.77 10.94 -18.35
C HIS A 294 22.81 12.07 -18.42
N GLY A 295 22.49 13.17 -19.13
CA GLY A 295 23.33 14.37 -19.12
C GLY A 295 24.75 14.10 -19.61
N GLN A 296 25.76 14.69 -18.98
CA GLN A 296 27.15 14.44 -19.35
C GLN A 296 27.70 13.25 -18.56
N GLY A 297 28.44 12.36 -19.21
CA GLY A 297 29.04 11.23 -18.52
C GLY A 297 30.07 10.44 -19.31
N VAL A 298 30.82 9.63 -18.58
CA VAL A 298 31.86 8.73 -19.12
C VAL A 298 31.60 7.33 -18.59
N LEU A 299 31.36 6.39 -19.52
CA LEU A 299 31.35 4.97 -19.26
C LEU A 299 32.74 4.39 -19.58
N THR A 300 33.45 3.93 -18.57
CA THR A 300 34.69 3.15 -18.72
C THR A 300 34.35 1.68 -18.77
N LEU A 301 34.74 1.00 -19.84
CA LEU A 301 34.49 -0.42 -20.02
C LEU A 301 35.60 -1.24 -19.36
N ALA A 302 35.24 -2.27 -18.58
CA ALA A 302 36.22 -3.20 -18.01
C ALA A 302 36.94 -4.00 -19.09
N THR A 303 36.21 -4.39 -20.14
CA THR A 303 36.77 -5.00 -21.34
C THR A 303 36.53 -4.06 -22.51
N PRO A 304 37.57 -3.57 -23.20
CA PRO A 304 37.40 -2.70 -24.35
C PRO A 304 36.51 -3.34 -25.43
N GLN A 305 35.57 -2.57 -25.98
CA GLN A 305 34.70 -3.01 -27.07
C GLN A 305 34.95 -2.16 -28.31
N ALA A 306 35.06 -2.79 -29.48
CA ALA A 306 35.33 -2.13 -30.76
C ALA A 306 36.54 -1.16 -30.73
N GLY A 307 37.56 -1.46 -29.91
CA GLY A 307 38.74 -0.60 -29.74
C GLY A 307 38.56 0.58 -28.77
N HIS A 308 37.39 0.76 -28.18
CA HIS A 308 37.11 1.79 -27.19
C HIS A 308 37.18 1.20 -25.77
N SER A 309 38.01 1.79 -24.91
CA SER A 309 38.03 1.53 -23.46
C SER A 309 37.13 2.47 -22.68
N GLN A 310 36.68 3.56 -23.31
CA GLN A 310 35.80 4.57 -22.73
C GLN A 310 34.82 5.09 -23.78
N LEU A 311 33.60 5.34 -23.34
CA LEU A 311 32.53 5.99 -24.08
C LEU A 311 32.18 7.27 -23.33
N SER A 312 32.49 8.43 -23.91
CA SER A 312 32.26 9.73 -23.30
C SER A 312 31.34 10.58 -24.16
N GLY A 313 30.48 11.38 -23.50
CA GLY A 313 29.60 12.30 -24.18
C GLY A 313 28.31 12.54 -23.42
N ARG A 314 27.28 12.96 -24.16
CA ARG A 314 25.95 13.18 -23.61
C ARG A 314 25.16 11.87 -23.65
N TRP A 315 24.62 11.47 -22.52
CA TRP A 315 23.79 10.29 -22.33
C TRP A 315 22.33 10.69 -22.18
N ARG A 316 21.43 9.81 -22.60
CA ARG A 316 20.00 9.93 -22.31
C ARG A 316 19.42 8.57 -21.99
N TYR A 317 19.01 8.40 -20.73
CA TYR A 317 18.36 7.19 -20.22
C TYR A 317 19.11 5.88 -20.55
N GLY A 318 20.44 5.90 -20.43
CA GLY A 318 21.31 4.74 -20.67
C GLY A 318 21.94 4.68 -22.06
N GLU A 319 21.48 5.50 -23.01
CA GLU A 319 22.02 5.53 -24.38
C GLU A 319 23.03 6.68 -24.54
N LEU A 320 24.24 6.37 -25.05
CA LEU A 320 25.18 7.42 -25.49
C LEU A 320 24.68 8.02 -26.80
N LEU A 321 24.53 9.34 -26.85
CA LEU A 321 24.10 10.04 -28.05
C LEU A 321 25.26 10.12 -29.04
N ASP A 322 25.07 9.58 -30.25
CA ASP A 322 25.96 9.80 -31.40
C ASP A 322 25.82 11.26 -31.87
N PRO A 323 26.88 12.09 -31.83
CA PRO A 323 26.82 13.49 -32.25
C PRO A 323 26.32 13.71 -33.69
N VAL A 324 26.59 12.77 -34.60
CA VAL A 324 26.17 12.88 -36.01
C VAL A 324 24.69 12.57 -36.16
N ALA A 325 24.24 11.44 -35.60
CA ALA A 325 22.82 11.11 -35.55
C ALA A 325 22.01 12.17 -34.79
N GLU A 326 22.56 12.72 -33.71
CA GLU A 326 21.94 13.80 -32.94
C GLU A 326 21.84 15.08 -33.76
N ARG A 327 22.89 15.49 -34.48
CA ARG A 327 22.83 16.67 -35.35
C ARG A 327 21.84 16.47 -36.50
N ALA A 328 21.74 15.28 -37.07
CA ALA A 328 20.73 14.94 -38.08
C ALA A 328 19.30 14.97 -37.50
N ARG A 329 19.08 14.45 -36.29
CA ARG A 329 17.79 14.51 -35.58
C ARG A 329 17.40 15.94 -35.21
N LEU A 330 18.32 16.73 -34.68
CA LEU A 330 18.09 18.15 -34.37
C LEU A 330 17.76 18.94 -35.63
N GLY A 331 18.45 18.68 -36.75
CA GLY A 331 18.10 19.27 -38.05
C GLY A 331 16.71 18.84 -38.55
N ALA A 332 16.33 17.56 -38.36
CA ALA A 332 14.99 17.08 -38.70
C ALA A 332 13.91 17.73 -37.82
N TYR A 333 14.20 17.94 -36.54
CA TYR A 333 13.30 18.65 -35.63
C TYR A 333 13.16 20.13 -35.98
N GLU A 334 14.27 20.82 -36.28
CA GLU A 334 14.22 22.20 -36.77
C GLU A 334 13.35 22.30 -38.03
N ALA A 335 13.55 21.41 -39.01
CA ALA A 335 12.71 21.33 -40.19
C ALA A 335 11.23 21.02 -39.86
N GLN A 336 10.97 20.21 -38.82
CA GLN A 336 9.63 19.97 -38.33
C GLN A 336 8.99 21.27 -37.82
N LEU A 337 9.66 22.05 -36.97
CA LEU A 337 9.11 23.30 -36.42
C LEU A 337 8.63 24.27 -37.51
N TYR A 338 9.41 24.43 -38.59
CA TYR A 338 9.02 25.30 -39.73
C TYR A 338 7.87 24.73 -40.58
N SER A 339 7.63 23.42 -40.53
CA SER A 339 6.53 22.75 -41.26
C SER A 339 5.31 22.43 -40.40
N GLU A 340 5.41 22.62 -39.08
CA GLU A 340 4.47 22.11 -38.09
C GLU A 340 3.05 22.68 -38.26
N ALA A 341 2.95 24.01 -38.37
CA ALA A 341 1.68 24.68 -38.58
C ALA A 341 0.96 24.21 -39.85
N ARG A 342 1.72 24.00 -40.94
CA ARG A 342 1.17 23.51 -42.23
C ARG A 342 0.72 22.06 -42.12
N ARG A 343 1.47 21.22 -41.42
CA ARG A 343 1.15 19.81 -41.22
C ARG A 343 -0.12 19.63 -40.41
N LEU A 344 -0.24 20.35 -39.29
CA LEU A 344 -1.47 20.38 -38.50
C LEU A 344 -2.63 20.85 -39.37
N GLN A 345 -2.49 21.99 -40.05
CA GLN A 345 -3.54 22.54 -40.93
C GLN A 345 -4.00 21.53 -41.99
N ALA A 346 -3.08 20.84 -42.67
CA ALA A 346 -3.40 19.85 -43.68
C ALA A 346 -4.19 18.64 -43.12
N GLN A 347 -3.93 18.23 -41.87
CA GLN A 347 -4.73 17.20 -41.21
C GLN A 347 -6.13 17.72 -40.86
N LEU A 348 -6.24 18.93 -40.32
CA LEU A 348 -7.52 19.53 -39.92
C LEU A 348 -8.45 19.80 -41.11
N GLU A 349 -7.91 20.18 -42.27
CA GLU A 349 -8.71 20.46 -43.47
C GLU A 349 -9.40 19.22 -44.05
N ARG A 350 -8.83 18.03 -43.81
CA ARG A 350 -9.37 16.73 -44.27
C ARG A 350 -10.55 16.23 -43.44
N LEU A 351 -10.87 16.88 -42.32
CA LEU A 351 -11.99 16.47 -41.47
C LEU A 351 -13.32 16.60 -42.21
N ALA A 352 -14.04 15.50 -42.40
CA ALA A 352 -15.40 15.53 -42.93
C ALA A 352 -16.33 16.31 -41.98
N ARG A 353 -17.42 16.86 -42.52
CA ARG A 353 -18.52 17.43 -41.71
C ARG A 353 -19.39 16.30 -41.13
N GLY A 354 -20.05 16.59 -40.02
CA GLY A 354 -21.06 15.71 -39.43
C GLY A 354 -22.25 15.54 -40.38
N ASP A 355 -22.85 14.37 -40.37
CA ASP A 355 -24.10 14.06 -41.06
C ASP A 355 -25.27 14.33 -40.10
N PRO A 356 -26.16 15.31 -40.38
CA PRO A 356 -27.28 15.65 -39.49
C PRO A 356 -28.29 14.51 -39.25
N SER A 357 -28.22 13.42 -40.03
CA SER A 357 -29.09 12.24 -39.88
C SER A 357 -28.53 11.16 -38.95
N THR A 358 -27.28 11.30 -38.51
CA THR A 358 -26.61 10.32 -37.66
C THR A 358 -25.83 10.99 -36.54
N ILE A 359 -25.59 10.26 -35.45
CA ILE A 359 -24.65 10.70 -34.41
C ILE A 359 -23.24 10.29 -34.87
N ASP A 360 -22.43 11.25 -35.34
CA ASP A 360 -21.06 10.97 -35.77
C ASP A 360 -20.08 10.98 -34.59
N MET A 361 -18.97 10.25 -34.74
CA MET A 361 -17.85 10.27 -33.80
C MET A 361 -16.62 10.92 -34.45
N TYR A 362 -16.04 11.89 -33.74
CA TYR A 362 -14.75 12.48 -34.06
C TYR A 362 -13.70 11.97 -33.08
N LEU A 363 -12.57 11.49 -33.60
CA LEU A 363 -11.47 10.99 -32.79
C LEU A 363 -10.34 12.02 -32.72
N LEU A 364 -9.87 12.32 -31.52
CA LEU A 364 -8.61 13.02 -31.29
C LEU A 364 -7.70 12.16 -30.41
N THR A 365 -6.58 11.71 -30.95
CA THR A 365 -5.55 10.99 -30.19
C THR A 365 -4.35 11.88 -29.89
N VAL A 366 -3.81 11.77 -28.68
CA VAL A 366 -2.62 12.50 -28.24
C VAL A 366 -1.63 11.52 -27.61
N ALA A 367 -0.49 11.33 -28.28
CA ALA A 367 0.69 10.70 -27.68
C ALA A 367 1.60 11.81 -27.15
N GLY A 368 1.61 11.98 -25.83
CA GLY A 368 2.18 13.16 -25.18
C GLY A 368 3.70 13.12 -25.00
N ASP A 369 4.25 11.97 -24.62
CA ASP A 369 5.69 11.84 -24.36
C ASP A 369 6.40 11.18 -25.53
N GLY A 370 7.39 11.87 -26.10
CA GLY A 370 8.20 11.38 -27.20
C GLY A 370 9.49 10.67 -26.78
N THR A 371 9.76 10.53 -25.48
CA THR A 371 10.94 9.80 -24.97
C THR A 371 10.70 8.29 -24.91
N GLN A 372 9.45 7.85 -24.72
CA GLN A 372 9.01 6.46 -24.91
C GLN A 372 8.00 6.34 -26.05
N GLU A 373 8.20 5.36 -26.91
CA GLU A 373 7.45 5.10 -28.12
C GLU A 373 6.14 4.32 -27.88
N VAL A 374 5.94 3.77 -26.67
CA VAL A 374 4.73 3.02 -26.31
C VAL A 374 3.48 3.87 -26.51
N PHE A 375 3.53 5.16 -26.17
CA PHE A 375 2.41 6.08 -26.29
C PHE A 375 2.02 6.35 -27.75
N ARG A 376 3.02 6.48 -28.64
CA ARG A 376 2.76 6.57 -30.09
C ARG A 376 2.15 5.28 -30.62
N ARG A 377 2.74 4.12 -30.30
CA ARG A 377 2.27 2.82 -30.80
C ARG A 377 0.82 2.56 -30.39
N GLU A 378 0.46 2.81 -29.14
CA GLU A 378 -0.91 2.58 -28.70
C GLU A 378 -1.91 3.57 -29.33
N THR A 379 -1.56 4.86 -29.46
CA THR A 379 -2.46 5.83 -30.10
C THR A 379 -2.66 5.56 -31.59
N GLU A 380 -1.63 5.06 -32.29
CA GLU A 380 -1.75 4.58 -33.67
C GLU A 380 -2.68 3.37 -33.78
N PHE A 381 -2.57 2.42 -32.84
CA PHE A 381 -3.49 1.27 -32.78
C PHE A 381 -4.94 1.71 -32.55
N VAL A 382 -5.18 2.58 -31.55
CA VAL A 382 -6.52 3.09 -31.24
C VAL A 382 -7.10 3.80 -32.45
N ARG A 383 -6.31 4.62 -33.15
CA ARG A 383 -6.75 5.27 -34.39
C ARG A 383 -7.21 4.23 -35.42
N GLY A 384 -6.37 3.25 -35.74
CA GLY A 384 -6.70 2.21 -36.71
C GLY A 384 -7.98 1.44 -36.34
N GLN A 385 -8.15 1.10 -35.06
CA GLN A 385 -9.34 0.42 -34.56
C GLN A 385 -10.61 1.28 -34.73
N PHE A 386 -10.55 2.57 -34.40
CA PHE A 386 -11.70 3.49 -34.49
C PHE A 386 -12.08 3.79 -35.94
N GLU A 387 -11.09 3.94 -36.83
CA GLU A 387 -11.34 4.15 -38.26
C GLU A 387 -12.11 2.97 -38.88
N GLN A 388 -11.82 1.75 -38.42
CA GLN A 388 -12.49 0.53 -38.89
C GLN A 388 -13.84 0.30 -38.21
N ARG A 389 -13.94 0.55 -36.90
CA ARG A 389 -15.09 0.14 -36.09
C ARG A 389 -16.18 1.20 -35.99
N PHE A 390 -15.79 2.47 -35.95
CA PHE A 390 -16.65 3.60 -35.61
C PHE A 390 -16.68 4.67 -36.71
N ALA A 391 -16.29 4.31 -37.95
CA ALA A 391 -16.35 5.16 -39.14
C ALA A 391 -15.61 6.51 -39.00
N THR A 392 -14.53 6.56 -38.22
CA THR A 392 -13.79 7.81 -37.96
C THR A 392 -12.70 8.11 -38.99
N ARG A 393 -12.58 7.35 -40.10
CA ARG A 393 -11.49 7.48 -41.08
C ARG A 393 -11.27 8.90 -41.61
N SER A 394 -12.34 9.64 -41.87
CA SER A 394 -12.29 11.05 -42.30
C SER A 394 -12.55 12.04 -41.16
N ARG A 395 -12.60 11.58 -39.91
CA ARG A 395 -12.97 12.35 -38.71
C ARG A 395 -11.98 12.15 -37.55
N SER A 396 -10.75 11.74 -37.86
CA SER A 396 -9.70 11.48 -36.88
C SER A 396 -8.56 12.48 -37.01
N VAL A 397 -8.06 12.98 -35.87
CA VAL A 397 -6.86 13.79 -35.75
C VAL A 397 -5.91 13.09 -34.78
N SER A 398 -4.63 13.03 -35.12
CA SER A 398 -3.58 12.54 -34.23
C SER A 398 -2.52 13.60 -34.01
N LEU A 399 -2.18 13.81 -32.74
CA LEU A 399 -1.07 14.63 -32.29
C LEU A 399 -0.07 13.71 -31.57
N VAL A 400 1.19 13.74 -31.99
CA VAL A 400 2.18 12.74 -31.60
C VAL A 400 3.52 13.37 -31.32
N ASN A 401 4.03 13.12 -30.11
CA ASN A 401 5.43 13.28 -29.77
C ASN A 401 6.13 11.93 -29.87
N SER A 402 7.32 11.91 -30.48
CA SER A 402 8.01 10.68 -30.85
C SER A 402 9.44 10.97 -31.28
N ARG A 403 10.37 10.14 -30.81
CA ARG A 403 11.78 10.18 -31.24
C ARG A 403 12.00 9.48 -32.59
N SER A 404 11.09 8.58 -32.98
CA SER A 404 11.24 7.76 -34.19
C SER A 404 10.51 8.31 -35.42
N THR A 405 9.49 9.14 -35.23
CA THR A 405 8.62 9.63 -36.31
C THR A 405 8.59 11.16 -36.42
N ILE A 406 9.70 11.81 -36.10
CA ILE A 406 9.89 13.26 -36.22
C ILE A 406 9.52 13.73 -37.63
N GLY A 407 8.74 14.80 -37.72
CA GLY A 407 8.32 15.39 -39.00
C GLY A 407 7.33 14.54 -39.81
N THR A 408 6.67 13.55 -39.21
CA THR A 408 5.61 12.77 -39.90
C THR A 408 4.21 13.21 -39.48
N GLN A 409 3.95 13.28 -38.16
CA GLN A 409 2.69 13.71 -37.54
C GLN A 409 2.85 15.08 -36.89
N PRO A 410 1.75 15.83 -36.68
CA PRO A 410 1.81 17.04 -35.87
C PRO A 410 2.19 16.74 -34.41
N ILE A 411 2.96 17.64 -33.80
CA ILE A 411 3.43 17.59 -32.42
C ILE A 411 2.24 17.69 -31.46
N ALA A 412 2.25 16.86 -30.43
CA ALA A 412 1.36 17.01 -29.28
C ALA A 412 1.82 18.21 -28.42
N SER A 413 1.15 19.34 -28.62
CA SER A 413 1.36 20.58 -27.87
C SER A 413 0.03 21.18 -27.44
N LEU A 414 0.05 22.02 -26.41
CA LEU A 414 -1.16 22.76 -25.97
C LEU A 414 -1.83 23.51 -27.14
N THR A 415 -1.04 24.18 -27.97
CA THR A 415 -1.53 24.93 -29.13
C THR A 415 -2.15 24.00 -30.18
N ALA A 416 -1.50 22.88 -30.50
CA ALA A 416 -2.03 21.93 -31.49
C ALA A 416 -3.33 21.29 -31.00
N LEU A 417 -3.39 20.92 -29.72
CA LEU A 417 -4.58 20.37 -29.06
C LEU A 417 -5.75 21.36 -29.12
N GLU A 418 -5.52 22.62 -28.75
CA GLU A 418 -6.56 23.66 -28.79
C GLU A 418 -7.08 23.90 -30.22
N ARG A 419 -6.18 23.98 -31.21
CA ARG A 419 -6.57 24.14 -32.63
C ARG A 419 -7.31 22.92 -33.17
N ALA A 420 -6.90 21.71 -32.78
CA ALA A 420 -7.58 20.49 -33.18
C ALA A 420 -9.01 20.43 -32.62
N LEU A 421 -9.19 20.75 -31.33
CA LEU A 421 -10.51 20.81 -30.70
C LEU A 421 -11.43 21.83 -31.39
N GLN A 422 -10.91 23.03 -31.70
CA GLN A 422 -11.67 24.06 -32.42
C GLN A 422 -12.06 23.63 -33.84
N ALA A 423 -11.14 23.01 -34.58
CA ALA A 423 -11.40 22.55 -35.94
C ALA A 423 -12.40 21.38 -35.96
N ILE A 424 -12.32 20.46 -35.01
CA ILE A 424 -13.30 19.38 -34.83
C ILE A 424 -14.67 19.98 -34.52
N ALA A 425 -14.76 20.89 -33.53
CA ALA A 425 -16.02 21.57 -33.19
C ALA A 425 -16.68 22.26 -34.39
N GLY A 426 -15.89 22.92 -35.25
CA GLY A 426 -16.40 23.57 -36.46
C GLY A 426 -16.88 22.62 -37.58
N ARG A 427 -16.67 21.31 -37.44
CA ARG A 427 -17.15 20.27 -38.37
C ARG A 427 -18.27 19.42 -37.79
N MET A 428 -18.43 19.40 -36.47
CA MET A 428 -19.45 18.65 -35.74
C MET A 428 -20.83 19.32 -35.80
N ASP A 429 -21.88 18.51 -35.72
CA ASP A 429 -23.14 18.93 -35.12
C ASP A 429 -22.97 18.92 -33.58
N LEU A 430 -22.85 20.09 -32.95
CA LEU A 430 -22.55 20.20 -31.52
C LEU A 430 -23.67 19.68 -30.61
N ASP A 431 -24.90 19.53 -31.14
CA ASP A 431 -26.04 19.01 -30.38
C ASP A 431 -26.06 17.49 -30.35
N GLN A 432 -25.44 16.84 -31.34
CA GLN A 432 -25.51 15.39 -31.53
C GLN A 432 -24.15 14.69 -31.51
N ASP A 433 -23.14 15.20 -32.20
CA ASP A 433 -21.89 14.46 -32.43
C ASP A 433 -21.06 14.30 -31.16
N ILE A 434 -20.24 13.24 -31.16
CA ILE A 434 -19.41 12.86 -30.02
C ILE A 434 -17.94 13.09 -30.34
N LEU A 435 -17.23 13.81 -29.45
CA LEU A 435 -15.77 13.80 -29.42
C LEU A 435 -15.29 12.62 -28.58
N PHE A 436 -14.49 11.73 -29.17
CA PHE A 436 -13.67 10.77 -28.45
C PHE A 436 -12.23 11.30 -28.38
N LEU A 437 -11.80 11.69 -27.18
CA LEU A 437 -10.46 12.19 -26.89
C LEU A 437 -9.67 11.13 -26.14
N TYR A 438 -8.61 10.62 -26.76
CA TYR A 438 -7.66 9.70 -26.12
C TYR A 438 -6.31 10.39 -25.86
N LEU A 439 -5.91 10.43 -24.59
CA LEU A 439 -4.65 11.00 -24.14
C LEU A 439 -3.79 9.89 -23.54
N SER A 440 -2.58 9.71 -24.06
CA SER A 440 -1.62 8.72 -23.58
C SER A 440 -0.26 9.38 -23.34
N SER A 441 0.24 9.31 -22.11
CA SER A 441 1.56 9.84 -21.75
C SER A 441 1.96 9.46 -20.31
N HIS A 442 3.09 9.98 -19.84
CA HIS A 442 3.35 10.07 -18.39
C HIS A 442 2.43 11.07 -17.71
N GLY A 443 2.19 10.82 -16.42
CA GLY A 443 1.42 11.73 -15.57
C GLY A 443 2.15 12.00 -14.25
N SER A 444 1.96 13.21 -13.72
CA SER A 444 2.55 13.65 -12.45
C SER A 444 1.53 13.62 -11.31
N ALA A 445 2.02 13.61 -10.07
CA ALA A 445 1.18 13.68 -8.87
C ALA A 445 0.36 14.99 -8.80
N ASP A 446 0.78 16.04 -9.51
CA ASP A 446 0.06 17.30 -9.66
C ASP A 446 -1.01 17.27 -10.78
N HIS A 447 -1.34 16.07 -11.28
CA HIS A 447 -2.37 15.82 -12.30
C HIS A 447 -2.12 16.57 -13.62
N GLN A 448 -0.86 16.49 -14.07
CA GLN A 448 -0.43 16.98 -15.38
C GLN A 448 0.00 15.83 -16.26
N LEU A 449 -0.15 15.99 -17.56
CA LEU A 449 0.21 15.01 -18.58
C LEU A 449 1.42 15.52 -19.37
N SER A 450 2.49 14.72 -19.43
CA SER A 450 3.74 15.09 -20.13
C SER A 450 3.45 15.35 -21.60
N LEU A 451 3.82 16.52 -22.10
CA LEU A 451 3.80 16.82 -23.53
C LEU A 451 5.22 16.91 -24.11
N THR A 452 6.19 16.25 -23.48
CA THR A 452 7.58 16.30 -23.91
C THR A 452 7.75 15.79 -25.33
N GLN A 453 8.19 16.65 -26.24
CA GLN A 453 8.73 16.20 -27.52
C GLN A 453 10.18 15.79 -27.30
N ALA A 454 10.63 14.70 -27.92
CA ALA A 454 11.97 14.16 -27.68
C ALA A 454 13.04 15.28 -27.63
N HIS A 455 13.66 15.45 -26.46
CA HIS A 455 14.70 16.45 -26.16
C HIS A 455 14.27 17.93 -26.01
N HIS A 456 12.97 18.24 -25.96
CA HIS A 456 12.44 19.60 -25.77
C HIS A 456 11.25 19.61 -24.82
N ASP A 457 11.35 20.43 -23.78
CA ASP A 457 10.28 20.60 -22.80
C ASP A 457 9.18 21.47 -23.43
N LEU A 458 8.05 20.85 -23.74
CA LEU A 458 6.81 21.57 -24.04
C LEU A 458 6.02 21.70 -22.74
N PRO A 459 5.21 22.75 -22.56
CA PRO A 459 4.38 22.88 -21.39
C PRO A 459 3.42 21.68 -21.25
N ASP A 460 3.45 21.04 -20.09
CA ASP A 460 2.59 19.91 -19.77
C ASP A 460 1.11 20.31 -19.74
N LEU A 461 0.25 19.31 -19.98
CA LEU A 461 -1.18 19.49 -19.98
C LEU A 461 -1.76 19.23 -18.59
N ALA A 462 -1.99 20.31 -17.84
CA ALA A 462 -2.75 20.24 -16.59
C ALA A 462 -4.23 19.91 -16.82
N ALA A 463 -4.83 19.16 -15.89
CA ALA A 463 -6.25 18.81 -15.92
C ALA A 463 -7.19 20.03 -16.08
N SER A 464 -6.92 21.11 -15.36
CA SER A 464 -7.68 22.37 -15.43
C SER A 464 -7.59 23.04 -16.80
N ARG A 465 -6.42 22.96 -17.46
CA ARG A 465 -6.21 23.52 -18.79
C ARG A 465 -6.96 22.73 -19.85
N LEU A 466 -6.97 21.41 -19.76
CA LEU A 466 -7.78 20.57 -20.65
C LEU A 466 -9.28 20.86 -20.50
N ALA A 467 -9.77 20.99 -19.27
CA ALA A 467 -11.16 21.36 -18.99
C ALA A 467 -11.53 22.71 -19.61
N GLU A 468 -10.64 23.70 -19.51
CA GLU A 468 -10.81 25.00 -20.16
C GLU A 468 -10.88 24.88 -21.70
N MET A 469 -9.98 24.12 -22.32
CA MET A 469 -9.96 23.92 -23.76
C MET A 469 -11.25 23.25 -24.27
N LEU A 470 -11.72 22.20 -23.58
CA LEU A 470 -12.97 21.51 -23.93
C LEU A 470 -14.19 22.41 -23.73
N ARG A 471 -14.23 23.21 -22.65
CA ARG A 471 -15.31 24.18 -22.45
C ARG A 471 -15.33 25.26 -23.53
N ARG A 472 -14.15 25.75 -23.96
CA ARG A 472 -14.03 26.76 -25.01
C ARG A 472 -14.34 26.24 -26.41
N SER A 473 -14.20 24.94 -26.66
CA SER A 473 -14.59 24.36 -27.95
C SER A 473 -16.11 24.28 -28.15
N GLY A 474 -16.88 24.32 -27.06
CA GLY A 474 -18.34 24.22 -27.11
C GLY A 474 -18.87 22.80 -27.39
N ILE A 475 -17.98 21.81 -27.47
CA ILE A 475 -18.36 20.42 -27.71
C ILE A 475 -19.05 19.87 -26.46
N ARG A 476 -20.33 19.53 -26.58
CA ARG A 476 -21.13 19.04 -25.46
C ARG A 476 -20.79 17.60 -25.10
N TRP A 477 -20.91 16.68 -26.06
CA TRP A 477 -20.79 15.23 -25.84
C TRP A 477 -19.36 14.74 -26.04
N ARG A 478 -18.74 14.30 -24.94
CA ARG A 478 -17.31 13.99 -24.87
C ARG A 478 -17.06 12.66 -24.18
N VAL A 479 -16.24 11.82 -24.79
CA VAL A 479 -15.62 10.66 -24.15
C VAL A 479 -14.13 10.96 -24.02
N VAL A 480 -13.66 11.18 -22.80
CA VAL A 480 -12.26 11.51 -22.52
C VAL A 480 -11.61 10.34 -21.79
N VAL A 481 -10.59 9.75 -22.41
CA VAL A 481 -9.82 8.65 -21.85
C VAL A 481 -8.40 9.13 -21.59
N VAL A 482 -7.95 9.08 -20.34
CA VAL A 482 -6.61 9.54 -19.91
C VAL A 482 -5.80 8.34 -19.42
N SER A 483 -4.88 7.87 -20.27
CA SER A 483 -3.93 6.80 -19.98
C SER A 483 -2.61 7.39 -19.47
N ALA A 484 -2.51 7.61 -18.16
CA ALA A 484 -1.32 8.15 -17.48
C ALA A 484 -1.33 7.82 -15.97
N CYS A 485 -0.17 7.92 -15.33
CA CYS A 485 -0.06 7.89 -13.86
C CYS A 485 -0.87 9.04 -13.24
N TYR A 486 -1.46 8.82 -12.06
CA TYR A 486 -2.24 9.82 -11.31
C TYR A 486 -3.43 10.41 -12.09
N SER A 487 -3.85 9.76 -13.18
CA SER A 487 -4.84 10.29 -14.13
C SER A 487 -6.23 10.48 -13.52
N GLY A 488 -6.56 9.79 -12.43
CA GLY A 488 -7.81 9.99 -11.67
C GLY A 488 -8.01 11.44 -11.22
N GLY A 489 -6.94 12.23 -11.07
CA GLY A 489 -7.02 13.65 -10.75
C GLY A 489 -7.60 14.52 -11.86
N PHE A 490 -7.77 14.00 -13.09
CA PHE A 490 -8.47 14.70 -14.17
C PHE A 490 -9.99 14.67 -14.01
N ILE A 491 -10.54 13.67 -13.29
CA ILE A 491 -12.00 13.49 -13.16
C ILE A 491 -12.68 14.74 -12.59
N PRO A 492 -12.24 15.33 -11.46
CA PRO A 492 -12.93 16.49 -10.88
C PRO A 492 -12.96 17.72 -11.80
N ALA A 493 -11.94 17.90 -12.65
CA ALA A 493 -11.88 19.03 -13.57
C ALA A 493 -12.71 18.82 -14.85
N LEU A 494 -12.83 17.56 -15.31
CA LEU A 494 -13.47 17.22 -16.58
C LEU A 494 -14.91 16.75 -16.45
N ALA A 495 -15.32 16.24 -15.29
CA ALA A 495 -16.64 15.66 -15.09
C ALA A 495 -17.73 16.72 -15.17
N ASP A 496 -18.60 16.58 -16.17
CA ASP A 496 -19.85 17.32 -16.30
C ASP A 496 -20.89 16.40 -16.96
N ALA A 497 -22.14 16.85 -17.05
CA ALA A 497 -23.25 16.01 -17.51
C ALA A 497 -23.05 15.46 -18.95
N GLY A 498 -22.27 16.16 -19.78
CA GLY A 498 -21.96 15.79 -21.16
C GLY A 498 -20.64 15.03 -21.34
N THR A 499 -19.94 14.67 -20.26
CA THR A 499 -18.58 14.09 -20.33
C THR A 499 -18.49 12.74 -19.62
N LEU A 500 -18.12 11.71 -20.36
CA LEU A 500 -17.62 10.45 -19.84
C LEU A 500 -16.11 10.59 -19.66
N VAL A 501 -15.60 10.39 -18.44
CA VAL A 501 -14.15 10.39 -18.16
C VAL A 501 -13.73 8.99 -17.73
N ILE A 502 -12.69 8.45 -18.35
CA ILE A 502 -12.06 7.18 -17.97
C ILE A 502 -10.59 7.43 -17.72
N THR A 503 -10.05 6.93 -16.61
CA THR A 503 -8.64 7.13 -16.23
C THR A 503 -7.97 5.80 -15.96
N ALA A 504 -6.69 5.68 -16.38
CA ALA A 504 -5.91 4.46 -16.21
C ALA A 504 -5.47 4.18 -14.77
N ALA A 505 -5.51 5.19 -13.91
CA ALA A 505 -5.19 5.06 -12.49
C ALA A 505 -6.05 5.99 -11.63
N ARG A 506 -6.07 5.72 -10.33
CA ARG A 506 -6.60 6.62 -9.30
C ARG A 506 -5.70 7.85 -9.15
N HIS A 507 -6.27 8.94 -8.62
CA HIS A 507 -5.59 10.23 -8.51
C HIS A 507 -4.23 10.19 -7.75
N ASP A 508 -4.05 9.25 -6.82
CA ASP A 508 -2.86 9.06 -5.98
C ASP A 508 -2.08 7.78 -6.33
N ARG A 509 -2.35 7.15 -7.48
CA ARG A 509 -1.76 5.89 -7.90
C ARG A 509 -1.05 5.99 -9.25
N ARG A 510 -0.04 5.15 -9.46
CA ARG A 510 0.67 5.02 -10.74
C ARG A 510 -0.03 3.98 -11.64
N SER A 511 0.11 4.15 -12.95
CA SER A 511 -0.29 3.15 -13.95
C SER A 511 0.93 2.39 -14.50
N PHE A 512 0.74 1.17 -15.01
CA PHE A 512 1.84 0.29 -15.45
C PHE A 512 1.96 0.15 -16.97
N GLY A 513 3.10 -0.39 -17.41
CA GLY A 513 3.34 -0.76 -18.81
C GLY A 513 3.91 0.35 -19.69
N CYS A 514 4.42 1.44 -19.11
CA CYS A 514 4.98 2.58 -19.86
C CYS A 514 6.42 2.34 -20.38
N ALA A 515 6.94 1.12 -20.27
CA ALA A 515 8.27 0.77 -20.75
C ALA A 515 8.34 0.82 -22.29
N ASP A 516 9.49 1.24 -22.83
CA ASP A 516 9.66 1.48 -24.27
C ASP A 516 9.64 0.20 -25.10
N GLU A 517 9.87 -0.96 -24.48
CA GLU A 517 9.82 -2.28 -25.12
C GLU A 517 8.39 -2.78 -25.29
N ASN A 518 7.41 -2.17 -24.60
CA ASN A 518 6.02 -2.58 -24.68
C ASN A 518 5.33 -1.99 -25.91
N ASP A 519 4.48 -2.79 -26.55
CA ASP A 519 3.59 -2.30 -27.61
C ASP A 519 2.44 -1.42 -27.06
N PHE A 520 2.06 -1.63 -25.79
CA PHE A 520 0.94 -0.95 -25.12
C PHE A 520 1.21 -0.75 -23.64
N THR A 521 0.62 0.32 -23.07
CA THR A 521 0.38 0.41 -21.63
C THR A 521 -0.55 -0.72 -21.17
N TYR A 522 -0.51 -1.07 -19.87
CA TYR A 522 -1.38 -2.13 -19.35
C TYR A 522 -2.86 -1.78 -19.51
N PHE A 523 -3.20 -0.52 -19.25
CA PHE A 523 -4.54 0.01 -19.45
C PHE A 523 -4.93 0.03 -20.93
N GLY A 524 -4.07 0.57 -21.80
CA GLY A 524 -4.34 0.64 -23.24
C GLY A 524 -4.63 -0.73 -23.85
N ARG A 525 -3.84 -1.75 -23.49
CA ARG A 525 -4.08 -3.14 -23.88
C ARG A 525 -5.42 -3.67 -23.35
N ALA A 526 -5.65 -3.56 -22.04
CA ALA A 526 -6.86 -4.10 -21.43
C ALA A 526 -8.14 -3.44 -21.99
N PHE A 527 -8.15 -2.12 -22.15
CA PHE A 527 -9.31 -1.38 -22.59
C PHE A 527 -9.54 -1.50 -24.11
N PHE A 528 -8.57 -1.15 -24.95
CA PHE A 528 -8.77 -1.06 -26.39
C PHE A 528 -8.60 -2.39 -27.12
N HIS A 529 -7.59 -3.18 -26.75
CA HIS A 529 -7.30 -4.45 -27.42
C HIS A 529 -8.18 -5.58 -26.89
N ASP A 530 -8.29 -5.75 -25.56
CA ASP A 530 -8.95 -6.93 -24.99
C ASP A 530 -10.46 -6.72 -24.73
N ALA A 531 -10.87 -5.54 -24.26
CA ALA A 531 -12.25 -5.34 -23.77
C ALA A 531 -13.19 -4.68 -24.78
N LEU A 532 -12.78 -3.57 -25.42
CA LEU A 532 -13.65 -2.78 -26.29
C LEU A 532 -14.19 -3.53 -27.53
N PRO A 533 -13.44 -4.42 -28.21
CA PRO A 533 -13.93 -5.10 -29.41
C PRO A 533 -15.18 -5.95 -29.16
N ASP A 534 -15.30 -6.55 -27.97
CA ASP A 534 -16.37 -7.48 -27.60
C ASP A 534 -17.39 -6.87 -26.63
N SER A 535 -17.39 -5.55 -26.48
CA SER A 535 -18.30 -4.84 -25.58
C SER A 535 -19.41 -4.11 -26.32
N ARG A 536 -20.54 -3.93 -25.64
CA ARG A 536 -21.73 -3.21 -26.12
C ARG A 536 -21.83 -1.77 -25.59
N SER A 537 -20.87 -1.35 -24.77
CA SER A 537 -20.73 0.01 -24.30
C SER A 537 -19.29 0.27 -23.81
N PHE A 538 -18.93 1.54 -23.64
CA PHE A 538 -17.66 1.91 -23.01
C PHE A 538 -17.59 1.53 -21.53
N GLU A 539 -18.71 1.53 -20.81
CA GLU A 539 -18.77 1.12 -19.40
C GLU A 539 -18.54 -0.39 -19.25
N GLU A 540 -19.14 -1.21 -20.12
CA GLU A 540 -18.88 -2.65 -20.15
C GLU A 540 -17.40 -2.94 -20.48
N ALA A 541 -16.84 -2.21 -21.46
CA ALA A 541 -15.42 -2.32 -21.80
C ALA A 541 -14.52 -1.92 -20.62
N PHE A 542 -14.89 -0.85 -19.89
CA PHE A 542 -14.15 -0.41 -18.71
C PHE A 542 -14.14 -1.48 -17.62
N HIS A 543 -15.28 -2.04 -17.23
CA HIS A 543 -15.32 -3.05 -16.16
C HIS A 543 -14.66 -4.37 -16.57
N LYS A 544 -14.64 -4.72 -17.86
CA LYS A 544 -13.82 -5.83 -18.36
C LYS A 544 -12.32 -5.51 -18.23
N ALA A 545 -11.91 -4.31 -18.65
CA ALA A 545 -10.52 -3.86 -18.57
C ALA A 545 -10.03 -3.77 -17.12
N GLU A 546 -10.85 -3.26 -16.21
CA GLU A 546 -10.58 -3.17 -14.77
C GLU A 546 -10.23 -4.55 -14.17
N ARG A 547 -11.01 -5.58 -14.52
CA ARG A 547 -10.71 -6.97 -14.09
C ARG A 547 -9.40 -7.49 -14.69
N LEU A 548 -9.18 -7.30 -15.99
CA LEU A 548 -7.96 -7.75 -16.67
C LEU A 548 -6.70 -7.05 -16.12
N ILE A 549 -6.79 -5.75 -15.81
CA ILE A 549 -5.71 -4.98 -15.18
C ILE A 549 -5.46 -5.53 -13.79
N ARG A 550 -6.50 -5.77 -13.00
CA ARG A 550 -6.35 -6.35 -11.66
C ARG A 550 -5.66 -7.71 -11.69
N GLU A 551 -6.05 -8.59 -12.61
CA GLU A 551 -5.40 -9.90 -12.79
C GLU A 551 -3.91 -9.77 -13.14
N ARG A 552 -3.57 -8.87 -14.08
CA ARG A 552 -2.18 -8.59 -14.46
C ARG A 552 -1.35 -8.00 -13.32
N GLU A 553 -1.92 -7.05 -12.59
CA GLU A 553 -1.24 -6.39 -11.47
C GLU A 553 -1.04 -7.37 -10.32
N VAL A 554 -2.02 -8.24 -10.00
CA VAL A 554 -1.83 -9.33 -9.05
C VAL A 554 -0.69 -10.24 -9.52
N ALA A 555 -0.71 -10.70 -10.76
CA ALA A 555 0.35 -11.59 -11.28
C ALA A 555 1.74 -10.94 -11.24
N LEU A 556 1.84 -9.64 -11.56
CA LEU A 556 3.07 -8.87 -11.51
C LEU A 556 3.56 -8.68 -10.06
N LEU A 557 2.68 -8.23 -9.17
CA LEU A 557 3.04 -7.85 -7.80
C LEU A 557 3.25 -9.07 -6.91
N SER A 558 2.49 -10.16 -7.10
CA SER A 558 2.69 -11.43 -6.39
C SER A 558 3.99 -12.13 -6.77
N ALA A 559 4.60 -11.79 -7.91
CA ALA A 559 5.94 -12.25 -8.25
C ALA A 559 7.04 -11.51 -7.44
N HIS A 560 6.69 -10.42 -6.75
CA HIS A 560 7.63 -9.53 -6.04
C HIS A 560 7.35 -9.37 -4.52
N GLY A 561 6.39 -10.09 -3.92
CA GLY A 561 6.14 -10.06 -2.47
C GLY A 561 4.65 -9.92 -2.09
N GLU A 562 4.38 -9.44 -0.87
CA GLU A 562 3.00 -9.14 -0.44
C GLU A 562 2.44 -7.95 -1.20
N VAL A 563 1.28 -8.16 -1.83
CA VAL A 563 0.61 -7.14 -2.64
C VAL A 563 -0.32 -6.34 -1.74
N SER A 564 0.02 -5.08 -1.50
CA SER A 564 -0.86 -4.16 -0.81
C SER A 564 -1.93 -3.63 -1.77
N GLU A 565 -3.12 -3.32 -1.27
CA GLU A 565 -4.13 -2.62 -2.06
C GLU A 565 -3.62 -1.27 -2.59
N GLN A 566 -2.55 -0.74 -1.99
CA GLN A 566 -1.93 0.51 -2.37
C GLN A 566 -1.07 0.43 -3.65
N ASP A 567 -0.71 -0.77 -4.09
CA ASP A 567 0.17 -0.99 -5.23
C ASP A 567 -0.58 -1.03 -6.57
N PHE A 568 -1.91 -1.15 -6.53
CA PHE A 568 -2.74 -1.25 -7.72
C PHE A 568 -3.04 0.11 -8.34
N SER A 569 -3.15 0.15 -9.67
CA SER A 569 -3.45 1.39 -10.39
C SER A 569 -4.87 1.89 -10.11
N LEU A 570 -5.83 0.98 -9.90
CA LEU A 570 -7.24 1.26 -9.64
C LEU A 570 -7.85 2.25 -10.67
N PRO A 571 -7.99 1.83 -11.95
CA PRO A 571 -8.62 2.64 -12.98
C PRO A 571 -9.98 3.19 -12.55
N GLN A 572 -10.38 4.36 -13.02
CA GLN A 572 -11.64 4.99 -12.61
C GLN A 572 -12.50 5.40 -13.80
N ILE A 573 -13.81 5.45 -13.58
CA ILE A 573 -14.80 5.91 -14.57
C ILE A 573 -15.77 6.90 -13.91
N ALA A 574 -15.98 8.04 -14.55
CA ALA A 574 -17.03 8.99 -14.22
C ALA A 574 -18.01 9.05 -15.40
N PHE A 575 -19.23 8.52 -15.20
CA PHE A 575 -20.19 8.33 -16.29
C PHE A 575 -21.60 8.86 -15.96
N PRO A 576 -21.82 10.18 -16.10
CA PRO A 576 -23.09 10.82 -15.75
C PRO A 576 -24.28 10.34 -16.60
N PRO A 577 -25.53 10.43 -16.07
CA PRO A 577 -26.71 9.86 -16.74
C PRO A 577 -27.04 10.45 -18.12
N GLU A 578 -26.73 11.73 -18.35
CA GLU A 578 -27.05 12.41 -19.61
C GLU A 578 -26.24 11.87 -20.77
N ILE A 579 -24.91 11.91 -20.69
CA ILE A 579 -24.05 11.30 -21.71
C ILE A 579 -24.25 9.79 -21.83
N ARG A 580 -24.62 9.10 -20.74
CA ARG A 580 -24.95 7.67 -20.79
C ARG A 580 -26.10 7.36 -21.74
N ARG A 581 -27.19 8.14 -21.69
CA ARG A 581 -28.32 7.97 -22.62
C ARG A 581 -27.94 8.33 -24.06
N HIS A 582 -27.12 9.37 -24.22
CA HIS A 582 -26.66 9.80 -25.54
C HIS A 582 -25.79 8.74 -26.22
N LEU A 583 -24.80 8.19 -25.50
CA LEU A 583 -23.93 7.13 -26.00
C LEU A 583 -24.69 5.82 -26.25
N ALA A 584 -25.71 5.51 -25.45
CA ALA A 584 -26.58 4.35 -25.71
C ALA A 584 -27.33 4.49 -27.05
N SER A 585 -27.80 5.69 -27.38
CA SER A 585 -28.47 5.99 -28.66
C SER A 585 -27.50 5.85 -29.83
N TRP A 586 -26.29 6.38 -29.69
CA TRP A 586 -25.22 6.21 -30.68
C TRP A 586 -24.87 4.73 -30.92
N TRP A 587 -24.69 3.95 -29.85
CA TRP A 587 -24.33 2.53 -29.95
C TRP A 587 -25.44 1.69 -30.62
N ALA A 588 -26.71 2.02 -30.34
CA ALA A 588 -27.85 1.40 -31.01
C ALA A 588 -27.87 1.70 -32.52
N GLY A 589 -27.54 2.95 -32.90
CA GLY A 589 -27.39 3.36 -34.30
C GLY A 589 -26.32 2.53 -35.04
N LEU A 590 -25.15 2.32 -34.43
CA LEU A 590 -24.08 1.49 -35.01
C LEU A 590 -24.51 0.05 -35.25
N ALA A 591 -25.29 -0.54 -34.33
CA ALA A 591 -25.78 -1.91 -34.48
C ALA A 591 -26.76 -2.05 -35.64
N ALA A 592 -27.65 -1.06 -35.83
CA ALA A 592 -28.61 -1.03 -36.93
C ALA A 592 -27.91 -0.95 -38.30
N THR A 593 -26.89 -0.09 -38.45
CA THR A 593 -26.12 0.06 -39.69
C THR A 593 -25.38 -1.24 -40.07
N ARG A 594 -24.85 -1.97 -39.07
CA ARG A 594 -24.21 -3.28 -39.29
C ARG A 594 -25.19 -4.38 -39.70
N SER A 595 -26.39 -4.38 -39.14
CA SER A 595 -27.43 -5.36 -39.49
C SER A 595 -27.97 -5.13 -40.91
N SER A 596 -28.13 -3.87 -41.33
CA SER A 596 -28.54 -3.51 -42.69
C SER A 596 -27.50 -3.88 -43.76
N ALA A 597 -26.20 -3.72 -43.46
CA ALA A 597 -25.13 -4.08 -44.40
C ALA A 597 -25.03 -5.61 -44.65
N MET A 598 -25.45 -6.44 -43.69
CA MET A 598 -25.49 -7.90 -43.87
C MET A 598 -26.72 -8.39 -44.65
N THR A 599 -27.83 -7.62 -44.67
CA THR A 599 -29.08 -8.02 -45.34
C THR A 599 -29.13 -7.61 -46.81
N THR A 600 -28.35 -6.60 -47.24
CA THR A 600 -28.28 -6.14 -48.64
C THR A 600 -27.17 -6.82 -49.46
N GLY A 601 -26.47 -7.80 -48.89
CA GLY A 601 -25.35 -8.52 -49.52
C GLY A 601 -25.72 -9.90 -50.09
N HIS A 602 -26.99 -10.16 -50.39
CA HIS A 602 -27.47 -11.38 -51.05
C HIS A 602 -27.93 -11.13 -52.48
#